data_AF-A0A6N7KXH8-F1
#
_entry.id   AF-A0A6N7KXH8-F1
#
_cell.length_a   1.000
_cell.length_b   1.000
_cell.length_c   1.000
_cell.angle_alpha   90.00
_cell.angle_beta   90.00
_cell.angle_gamma   90.00
#
_symmetry.space_group_name_H-M   'P 1'
#
loop_
_entity.id
_entity.type
_entity.pdbx_description
1 polymer ?
#
loop_
_entity_poly.entity_id
_entity_poly.type
_entity_poly.pdbx_seq_one_letter_code
_entity_poly.pdbx_strand_id
1 'polypeptide(L)'
;MVKAVCRGPGAQPGRRRCLTDLALYYQAKAHRDLGRNEASRRGMQHVADGGTRLAPAARRGLAHLARLARLAGDFPTALATTEQLGWEGRQHRVTGDVWWPHAHTDRAATAYRTAAADAEHHGNASERAIQAQLAFTTAFTDPGQADAEIALAEQHLTGLNLTATRLIVRIAALLRDAGHNDVDDRARVLDSEIAAAGITYQRATLALALAFHHAVTDDQAALTADIARLRDLTDNGDHAYYTDIAHYMAALPLTTPSTAHWIDGQDTVRNRWRTLVTTRQDHLRGTL
;
A
#
# COMPACT_ATOMS: atom_id res chain seq x y z
N MET A 1 16.57 -27.42 18.71
CA MET A 1 16.31 -26.24 17.85
C MET A 1 17.53 -25.30 17.72
N VAL A 2 18.16 -24.84 18.82
CA VAL A 2 19.33 -23.90 18.81
C VAL A 2 20.56 -24.44 18.06
N LYS A 3 20.87 -25.74 18.16
CA LYS A 3 22.01 -26.37 17.48
C LYS A 3 21.93 -26.36 15.93
N ALA A 4 20.73 -26.22 15.35
CA ALA A 4 20.54 -26.23 13.89
C ALA A 4 20.70 -24.83 13.26
N VAL A 5 20.35 -23.77 14.02
CA VAL A 5 20.41 -22.38 13.55
C VAL A 5 21.85 -21.84 13.49
N CYS A 6 22.73 -22.30 14.40
CA CYS A 6 24.09 -21.76 14.56
C CYS A 6 25.24 -22.68 14.07
N ARG A 7 25.01 -23.66 13.19
CA ARG A 7 26.08 -24.51 12.60
C ARG A 7 26.53 -23.99 11.22
N GLY A 8 27.72 -23.39 11.20
CA GLY A 8 28.59 -23.23 10.03
C GLY A 8 30.01 -23.76 10.38
N PRO A 9 30.81 -24.18 9.39
CA PRO A 9 32.13 -24.75 9.65
C PRO A 9 33.14 -23.64 9.98
N GLY A 10 33.69 -23.67 11.21
CA GLY A 10 34.83 -22.84 11.61
C GLY A 10 34.47 -21.54 12.38
N ALA A 11 35.24 -21.27 13.44
CA ALA A 11 35.32 -20.05 14.27
C ALA A 11 34.29 -19.86 15.42
N GLN A 12 34.79 -20.01 16.66
CA GLN A 12 34.13 -19.65 17.93
C GLN A 12 33.47 -18.24 18.01
N PRO A 13 33.98 -17.16 17.37
CA PRO A 13 33.30 -15.85 17.40
C PRO A 13 31.93 -15.81 16.70
N GLY A 14 31.69 -16.64 15.67
CA GLY A 14 30.40 -16.69 14.97
C GLY A 14 29.25 -17.27 15.82
N ARG A 15 29.58 -18.09 16.83
CA ARG A 15 28.58 -18.77 17.66
C ARG A 15 27.98 -17.88 18.75
N ARG A 16 28.79 -16.99 19.35
CA ARG A 16 28.29 -15.99 20.33
C ARG A 16 27.36 -15.00 19.66
N ARG A 17 27.75 -14.46 18.50
CA ARG A 17 26.92 -13.54 17.72
C ARG A 17 25.59 -14.16 17.28
N CYS A 18 25.59 -15.42 16.83
CA CYS A 18 24.36 -16.14 16.49
C CYS A 18 23.38 -16.29 17.67
N LEU A 19 23.87 -16.51 18.89
CA LEU A 19 23.03 -16.63 20.08
C LEU A 19 22.47 -15.27 20.53
N THR A 20 23.26 -14.21 20.43
CA THR A 20 22.81 -12.84 20.68
C THR A 20 21.71 -12.42 19.70
N ASP A 21 21.90 -12.66 18.40
CA ASP A 21 20.92 -12.35 17.37
C ASP A 21 19.63 -13.15 17.54
N LEU A 22 19.73 -14.40 17.99
CA LEU A 22 18.56 -15.24 18.30
C LEU A 22 17.75 -14.66 19.46
N ALA A 23 18.42 -14.27 20.54
CA ALA A 23 17.76 -13.66 21.70
C ALA A 23 17.09 -12.33 21.33
N LEU A 24 17.80 -11.46 20.60
CA LEU A 24 17.28 -10.18 20.13
C LEU A 24 16.10 -10.35 19.17
N TYR A 25 16.16 -11.34 18.27
CA TYR A 25 15.05 -11.61 17.35
C TYR A 25 13.75 -11.98 18.08
N TYR A 26 13.82 -12.90 19.05
CA TYR A 26 12.63 -13.30 19.81
C TYR A 26 12.16 -12.22 20.78
N GLN A 27 13.08 -11.45 21.37
CA GLN A 27 12.70 -10.28 22.17
C GLN A 27 11.98 -9.24 21.31
N ALA A 28 12.47 -8.97 20.10
CA ALA A 28 11.83 -8.05 19.18
C ALA A 28 10.42 -8.53 18.78
N LYS A 29 10.24 -9.82 18.52
CA LYS A 29 8.91 -10.41 18.30
C LYS A 29 7.98 -10.20 19.50
N ALA A 30 8.47 -10.47 20.71
CA ALA A 30 7.69 -10.24 21.93
C ALA A 30 7.31 -8.75 22.09
N HIS A 31 8.22 -7.83 21.77
CA HIS A 31 7.92 -6.40 21.78
C HIS A 31 6.82 -6.03 20.79
N ARG A 32 6.85 -6.57 19.57
CA ARG A 32 5.78 -6.37 18.58
C ARG A 32 4.46 -6.90 19.09
N ASP A 33 4.44 -8.12 19.62
CA ASP A 33 3.21 -8.77 20.10
C ASP A 33 2.63 -8.03 21.33
N LEU A 34 3.44 -7.23 22.02
CA LEU A 34 3.05 -6.32 23.12
C LEU A 34 2.79 -4.87 22.67
N GLY A 35 2.73 -4.59 21.37
CA GLY A 35 2.49 -3.24 20.82
C GLY A 35 3.67 -2.25 20.94
N ARG A 36 4.84 -2.71 21.39
CA ARG A 36 6.05 -1.88 21.54
C ARG A 36 6.82 -1.79 20.22
N ASN A 37 6.18 -1.21 19.20
CA ASN A 37 6.63 -1.23 17.82
C ASN A 37 8.05 -0.66 17.62
N GLU A 38 8.41 0.42 18.31
CA GLU A 38 9.73 1.02 18.18
C GLU A 38 10.85 0.14 18.77
N ALA A 39 10.60 -0.48 19.92
CA ALA A 39 11.54 -1.43 20.54
C ALA A 39 11.69 -2.69 19.69
N SER A 40 10.58 -3.18 19.11
CA SER A 40 10.63 -4.25 18.12
C SER A 40 11.45 -3.85 16.89
N ARG A 41 11.24 -2.65 16.34
CA ARG A 41 11.97 -2.15 15.17
C ARG A 41 13.47 -2.14 15.42
N ARG A 42 13.91 -1.55 16.54
CA ARG A 42 15.34 -1.53 16.92
C ARG A 42 15.93 -2.93 17.05
N GLY A 43 15.22 -3.86 17.69
CA GLY A 43 15.67 -5.24 17.83
C GLY A 43 15.73 -6.00 16.49
N MET A 44 14.73 -5.84 15.62
CA MET A 44 14.73 -6.41 14.27
C MET A 44 15.85 -5.81 13.42
N GLN A 45 16.09 -4.51 13.52
CA GLN A 45 17.16 -3.83 12.78
C GLN A 45 18.53 -4.41 13.11
N HIS A 46 18.83 -4.55 14.41
CA HIS A 46 20.09 -5.11 14.86
C HIS A 46 20.33 -6.52 14.28
N VAL A 47 19.30 -7.37 14.25
CA VAL A 47 19.39 -8.73 13.70
C VAL A 47 19.48 -8.71 12.17
N ALA A 48 18.81 -7.78 11.50
CA ALA A 48 18.89 -7.61 10.05
C ALA A 48 20.30 -7.18 9.59
N ASP A 49 20.93 -6.27 10.34
CA ASP A 49 22.29 -5.77 10.09
C ASP A 49 23.37 -6.78 10.47
N GLY A 50 23.04 -7.73 11.37
CA GLY A 50 23.95 -8.76 11.86
C GLY A 50 24.44 -9.75 10.80
N GLY A 51 23.76 -9.82 9.64
CA GLY A 51 24.11 -10.72 8.53
C GLY A 51 23.98 -12.22 8.85
N THR A 52 23.34 -12.56 9.98
CA THR A 52 23.13 -13.96 10.38
C THR A 52 21.97 -14.59 9.62
N ARG A 53 21.77 -15.91 9.78
CA ARG A 53 20.64 -16.63 9.15
C ARG A 53 19.26 -16.09 9.55
N LEU A 54 19.19 -15.27 10.59
CA LEU A 54 17.96 -14.61 11.05
C LEU A 54 17.70 -13.28 10.34
N ALA A 55 18.68 -12.69 9.65
CA ALA A 55 18.54 -11.40 8.99
C ALA A 55 17.35 -11.34 8.01
N PRO A 56 17.10 -12.34 7.13
CA PRO A 56 15.91 -12.32 6.27
C PRO A 56 14.59 -12.37 7.05
N ALA A 57 14.56 -13.07 8.19
CA ALA A 57 13.38 -13.13 9.04
C ALA A 57 13.15 -11.81 9.80
N ALA A 58 14.23 -11.13 10.17
CA ALA A 58 14.19 -9.81 10.80
C ALA A 58 13.75 -8.71 9.82
N ARG A 59 14.24 -8.73 8.57
CA ARG A 59 13.76 -7.82 7.49
C ARG A 59 12.27 -7.98 7.21
N ARG A 60 11.75 -9.22 7.19
CA ARG A 60 10.29 -9.46 7.13
C ARG A 60 9.55 -8.88 8.34
N GLY A 61 10.17 -8.91 9.53
CA GLY A 61 9.66 -8.26 10.73
C GLY A 61 9.55 -6.74 10.57
N LEU A 62 10.57 -6.09 10.01
CA LEU A 62 10.55 -4.65 9.69
C LEU A 62 9.48 -4.31 8.65
N ALA A 63 9.36 -5.11 7.58
CA ALA A 63 8.33 -4.90 6.56
C ALA A 63 6.91 -4.97 7.15
N HIS A 64 6.69 -5.89 8.10
CA HIS A 64 5.44 -5.99 8.82
C HIS A 64 5.17 -4.75 9.70
N LEU A 65 6.19 -4.21 10.38
CA LEU A 65 6.05 -2.98 11.18
C LEU A 65 5.74 -1.77 10.30
N ALA A 66 6.44 -1.62 9.18
CA ALA A 66 6.16 -0.56 8.22
C ALA A 66 4.71 -0.65 7.69
N ARG A 67 4.26 -1.88 7.41
CA ARG A 67 2.86 -2.13 7.05
C ARG A 67 1.92 -1.70 8.17
N LEU A 68 2.11 -2.11 9.42
CA LEU A 68 1.24 -1.73 10.54
C LEU A 68 1.21 -0.21 10.74
N ALA A 69 2.37 0.47 10.71
CA ALA A 69 2.45 1.92 10.81
C ALA A 69 1.63 2.59 9.70
N ARG A 70 1.78 2.12 8.45
CA ARG A 70 0.96 2.59 7.33
C ARG A 70 -0.53 2.29 7.53
N LEU A 71 -0.91 1.12 8.02
CA LEU A 71 -2.32 0.79 8.30
C LEU A 71 -2.95 1.78 9.29
N ALA A 72 -2.19 2.16 10.32
CA ALA A 72 -2.59 3.13 11.33
C ALA A 72 -2.44 4.60 10.90
N GLY A 73 -1.98 4.89 9.67
CA GLY A 73 -1.75 6.26 9.18
C GLY A 73 -0.48 6.94 9.70
N ASP A 74 0.45 6.21 10.33
CA ASP A 74 1.78 6.71 10.71
C ASP A 74 2.79 6.59 9.55
N PHE A 75 2.64 7.48 8.57
CA PHE A 75 3.46 7.48 7.36
C PHE A 75 4.94 7.82 7.61
N PRO A 76 5.32 8.74 8.52
CA PRO A 76 6.72 8.98 8.86
C PRO A 76 7.42 7.74 9.40
N THR A 77 6.80 7.00 10.32
CA THR A 77 7.39 5.75 10.84
C THR A 77 7.49 4.68 9.76
N ALA A 78 6.45 4.55 8.92
CA ALA A 78 6.47 3.63 7.78
C ALA A 78 7.61 3.96 6.81
N LEU A 79 7.75 5.24 6.41
CA LEU A 79 8.80 5.70 5.50
C LEU A 79 10.19 5.49 6.08
N ALA A 80 10.43 5.87 7.34
CA ALA A 80 11.73 5.71 8.00
C ALA A 80 12.15 4.22 8.09
N THR A 81 11.20 3.29 8.07
CA THR A 81 11.49 1.86 8.04
C THR A 81 11.89 1.37 6.65
N THR A 82 11.47 2.04 5.56
CA THR A 82 11.69 1.56 4.18
C THR A 82 13.16 1.43 3.80
N GLU A 83 14.00 2.39 4.19
CA GLU A 83 15.44 2.41 3.89
C GLU A 83 16.18 1.17 4.42
N GLN A 84 15.61 0.52 5.44
CA GLN A 84 16.20 -0.61 6.14
C GLN A 84 15.72 -1.98 5.63
N LEU A 85 14.73 -1.98 4.73
CA LEU A 85 14.09 -3.21 4.25
C LEU A 85 14.95 -3.94 3.21
N GLY A 86 15.63 -3.18 2.35
CA GLY A 86 16.27 -3.72 1.16
C GLY A 86 15.30 -4.51 0.27
N TRP A 87 15.85 -5.27 -0.66
CA TRP A 87 15.07 -6.11 -1.57
C TRP A 87 14.21 -7.15 -0.84
N GLU A 88 14.77 -7.92 0.09
CA GLU A 88 14.02 -9.01 0.74
C GLU A 88 12.91 -8.51 1.68
N GLY A 89 13.04 -7.27 2.19
CA GLY A 89 11.99 -6.58 2.92
C GLY A 89 10.98 -5.87 2.00
N ARG A 90 11.13 -5.97 0.68
CA ARG A 90 10.31 -5.30 -0.34
C ARG A 90 10.29 -3.79 -0.20
N GLN A 91 11.46 -3.18 0.04
CA GLN A 91 11.64 -1.75 0.25
C GLN A 91 10.77 -0.91 -0.69
N HIS A 92 10.95 -1.08 -2.00
CA HIS A 92 10.30 -0.25 -3.01
C HIS A 92 8.77 -0.41 -3.05
N ARG A 93 8.25 -1.61 -2.73
CA ARG A 93 6.81 -1.82 -2.56
C ARG A 93 6.26 -0.99 -1.40
N VAL A 94 6.92 -1.07 -0.24
CA VAL A 94 6.50 -0.33 0.95
C VAL A 94 6.65 1.17 0.73
N THR A 95 7.71 1.61 0.06
CA THR A 95 7.87 3.01 -0.35
C THR A 95 6.72 3.49 -1.22
N GLY A 96 6.30 2.70 -2.21
CA GLY A 96 5.11 3.02 -3.01
C GLY A 96 3.83 3.09 -2.18
N ASP A 97 3.64 2.11 -1.29
CA ASP A 97 2.48 2.02 -0.38
C ASP A 97 2.38 3.23 0.57
N VAL A 98 3.51 3.90 0.86
CA VAL A 98 3.59 5.11 1.69
C VAL A 98 3.34 6.38 0.89
N TRP A 99 3.79 6.47 -0.36
CA TRP A 99 3.69 7.72 -1.13
C TRP A 99 2.36 7.92 -1.84
N TRP A 100 1.69 6.85 -2.28
CA TRP A 100 0.43 7.02 -3.03
C TRP A 100 -0.70 7.68 -2.18
N PRO A 101 -0.86 7.43 -0.87
CA PRO A 101 -1.88 8.10 -0.05
C PRO A 101 -1.66 9.62 0.05
N HIS A 102 -0.45 10.10 -0.23
CA HIS A 102 -0.11 11.53 -0.25
C HIS A 102 -0.41 12.20 -1.60
N ALA A 103 -1.06 11.50 -2.53
CA ALA A 103 -1.21 11.92 -3.93
C ALA A 103 0.13 12.21 -4.63
N HIS A 104 1.23 11.62 -4.16
CA HIS A 104 2.53 11.64 -4.83
C HIS A 104 2.61 10.47 -5.81
N THR A 105 1.74 10.47 -6.82
CA THR A 105 1.61 9.37 -7.79
C THR A 105 2.91 9.12 -8.53
N ASP A 106 3.69 10.15 -8.87
CA ASP A 106 4.99 9.99 -9.54
C ASP A 106 6.02 9.24 -8.69
N ARG A 107 6.13 9.57 -7.40
CA ARG A 107 7.05 8.91 -6.47
C ARG A 107 6.61 7.48 -6.21
N ALA A 108 5.31 7.27 -6.01
CA ALA A 108 4.75 5.94 -5.81
C ALA A 108 4.91 5.05 -7.05
N ALA A 109 4.58 5.56 -8.23
CA ALA A 109 4.75 4.87 -9.50
C ALA A 109 6.23 4.52 -9.76
N THR A 110 7.14 5.44 -9.48
CA THR A 110 8.58 5.18 -9.58
C THR A 110 9.01 4.05 -8.64
N ALA A 111 8.55 4.07 -7.38
CA ALA A 111 8.85 3.02 -6.43
C ALA A 111 8.28 1.66 -6.88
N TYR A 112 7.03 1.60 -7.35
CA TYR A 112 6.46 0.35 -7.86
C TYR A 112 7.15 -0.17 -9.12
N ARG A 113 7.57 0.72 -10.03
CA ARG A 113 8.39 0.35 -11.21
C ARG A 113 9.72 -0.27 -10.78
N THR A 114 10.42 0.34 -9.83
CA THR A 114 11.65 -0.25 -9.29
C THR A 114 11.37 -1.61 -8.63
N ALA A 115 10.28 -1.73 -7.86
CA ALA A 115 9.91 -3.01 -7.23
C ALA A 115 9.61 -4.11 -8.26
N ALA A 116 8.97 -3.77 -9.39
CA ALA A 116 8.70 -4.70 -10.47
C ALA A 116 10.00 -5.13 -11.18
N ALA A 117 10.90 -4.19 -11.46
CA ALA A 117 12.19 -4.45 -12.07
C ALA A 117 13.07 -5.35 -11.18
N ASP A 118 13.11 -5.09 -9.87
CA ASP A 118 13.82 -5.96 -8.93
C ASP A 118 13.19 -7.38 -8.90
N ALA A 119 11.86 -7.48 -8.92
CA ALA A 119 11.18 -8.76 -8.95
C ALA A 119 11.51 -9.57 -10.20
N GLU A 120 11.64 -8.90 -11.35
CA GLU A 120 12.11 -9.51 -12.59
C GLU A 120 13.58 -9.95 -12.48
N HIS A 121 14.47 -9.07 -12.03
CA HIS A 121 15.89 -9.38 -11.85
C HIS A 121 16.11 -10.60 -10.94
N HIS A 122 15.31 -10.73 -9.89
CA HIS A 122 15.37 -11.84 -8.95
C HIS A 122 14.50 -13.05 -9.33
N GLY A 123 13.85 -13.04 -10.50
CA GLY A 123 13.05 -14.17 -10.99
C GLY A 123 11.79 -14.47 -10.16
N ASN A 124 11.25 -13.50 -9.44
CA ASN A 124 10.09 -13.67 -8.57
C ASN A 124 8.78 -13.26 -9.28
N ALA A 125 8.17 -14.21 -9.99
CA ALA A 125 6.92 -13.99 -10.71
C ALA A 125 5.79 -13.44 -9.84
N SER A 126 5.64 -13.92 -8.59
CA SER A 126 4.59 -13.47 -7.69
C SER A 126 4.74 -12.01 -7.25
N GLU A 127 5.98 -11.51 -7.20
CA GLU A 127 6.26 -10.12 -6.85
C GLU A 127 6.20 -9.17 -8.03
N ARG A 128 6.38 -9.65 -9.27
CA ARG A 128 6.06 -8.86 -10.47
C ARG A 128 4.60 -8.44 -10.52
N ALA A 129 3.71 -9.14 -9.78
CA ALA A 129 2.33 -8.73 -9.61
C ALA A 129 2.16 -7.40 -8.84
N ILE A 130 3.25 -6.80 -8.32
CA ILE A 130 3.26 -5.41 -7.84
C ILE A 130 2.87 -4.40 -8.93
N GLN A 131 2.99 -4.81 -10.19
CA GLN A 131 2.46 -4.12 -11.37
C GLN A 131 1.00 -3.68 -11.21
N ALA A 132 0.19 -4.43 -10.46
CA ALA A 132 -1.20 -4.03 -10.16
C ALA A 132 -1.28 -2.73 -9.34
N GLN A 133 -0.35 -2.49 -8.40
CA GLN A 133 -0.31 -1.25 -7.62
C GLN A 133 0.21 -0.06 -8.43
N LEU A 134 1.13 -0.33 -9.38
CA LEU A 134 1.54 0.66 -10.36
C LEU A 134 0.34 1.11 -11.20
N ALA A 135 -0.39 0.16 -11.79
CA ALA A 135 -1.62 0.44 -12.54
C ALA A 135 -2.63 1.25 -11.72
N PHE A 136 -2.91 0.83 -10.49
CA PHE A 136 -3.82 1.52 -9.56
C PHE A 136 -3.40 2.98 -9.31
N THR A 137 -2.10 3.20 -9.08
CA THR A 137 -1.58 4.54 -8.77
C THR A 137 -1.59 5.46 -9.99
N THR A 138 -1.16 4.93 -11.14
CA THR A 138 -1.11 5.66 -12.42
C THR A 138 -2.52 6.06 -12.88
N ALA A 139 -3.53 5.23 -12.62
CA ALA A 139 -4.91 5.47 -13.02
C ALA A 139 -5.52 6.79 -12.50
N PHE A 140 -5.03 7.30 -11.36
CA PHE A 140 -5.45 8.61 -10.85
C PHE A 140 -4.98 9.77 -11.76
N THR A 141 -3.77 9.71 -12.30
CA THR A 141 -3.16 10.80 -13.07
C THR A 141 -3.27 10.66 -14.57
N ASP A 142 -3.01 9.46 -15.11
CA ASP A 142 -2.87 9.22 -16.54
C ASP A 142 -3.61 7.94 -16.95
N PRO A 143 -4.85 8.05 -17.46
CA PRO A 143 -5.63 6.92 -17.95
C PRO A 143 -4.96 6.16 -19.09
N GLY A 144 -4.26 6.87 -19.98
CA GLY A 144 -3.62 6.28 -21.14
C GLY A 144 -2.44 5.41 -20.72
N GLN A 145 -1.59 5.90 -19.82
CA GLN A 145 -0.53 5.09 -19.24
C GLN A 145 -1.11 3.95 -18.39
N ALA A 146 -2.15 4.21 -17.60
CA ALA A 146 -2.75 3.19 -16.75
C ALA A 146 -3.27 1.98 -17.54
N ASP A 147 -3.79 2.17 -18.76
CA ASP A 147 -4.22 1.06 -19.63
C ASP A 147 -3.09 0.08 -19.94
N ALA A 148 -1.90 0.61 -20.29
CA ALA A 148 -0.72 -0.21 -20.53
C ALA A 148 -0.27 -0.95 -19.25
N GLU A 149 -0.30 -0.27 -18.10
CA GLU A 149 0.09 -0.88 -16.83
C GLU A 149 -0.91 -1.96 -16.38
N ILE A 150 -2.20 -1.81 -16.67
CA ILE A 150 -3.26 -2.81 -16.45
C ILE A 150 -3.00 -4.05 -17.30
N ALA A 151 -2.79 -3.89 -18.60
CA ALA A 151 -2.51 -5.00 -19.51
C ALA A 151 -1.27 -5.80 -19.07
N LEU A 152 -0.20 -5.10 -18.67
CA LEU A 152 1.00 -5.74 -18.15
C LEU A 152 0.75 -6.46 -16.81
N ALA A 153 -0.09 -5.90 -15.93
CA ALA A 153 -0.47 -6.56 -14.68
C ALA A 153 -1.23 -7.87 -14.93
N GLU A 154 -2.16 -7.87 -15.88
CA GLU A 154 -2.92 -9.07 -16.26
C GLU A 154 -2.01 -10.16 -16.83
N GLN A 155 -1.05 -9.78 -17.68
CA GLN A 155 -0.03 -10.69 -18.19
C GLN A 155 0.78 -11.32 -17.04
N HIS A 156 1.26 -10.50 -16.11
CA HIS A 156 2.03 -10.99 -14.95
C HIS A 156 1.21 -11.90 -14.02
N LEU A 157 -0.12 -11.76 -13.98
CA LEU A 157 -1.02 -12.58 -13.17
C LEU A 157 -1.43 -13.89 -13.86
N THR A 158 -1.06 -14.09 -15.12
CA THR A 158 -1.35 -15.32 -15.87
C THR A 158 -0.68 -16.51 -15.19
N GLY A 159 -1.47 -17.54 -14.87
CA GLY A 159 -0.98 -18.74 -14.15
C GLY A 159 -0.76 -18.55 -12.64
N LEU A 160 -1.00 -17.36 -12.08
CA LEU A 160 -0.89 -17.09 -10.64
C LEU A 160 -2.26 -17.07 -9.97
N ASN A 161 -2.36 -17.69 -8.80
CA ASN A 161 -3.55 -17.63 -7.95
C ASN A 161 -3.42 -16.50 -6.90
N LEU A 162 -3.56 -15.25 -7.37
CA LEU A 162 -3.45 -14.03 -6.54
C LEU A 162 -4.74 -13.21 -6.61
N THR A 163 -5.85 -13.74 -6.07
CA THR A 163 -7.19 -13.11 -6.12
C THR A 163 -7.18 -11.66 -5.65
N ALA A 164 -6.56 -11.39 -4.50
CA ALA A 164 -6.43 -10.04 -3.95
C ALA A 164 -5.80 -9.05 -4.94
N THR A 165 -4.80 -9.48 -5.70
CA THR A 165 -4.09 -8.65 -6.68
C THR A 165 -4.90 -8.46 -7.95
N ARG A 166 -5.63 -9.50 -8.41
CA ARG A 166 -6.56 -9.37 -9.54
C ARG A 166 -7.66 -8.34 -9.27
N LEU A 167 -8.17 -8.31 -8.04
CA LEU A 167 -9.15 -7.29 -7.63
C LEU A 167 -8.57 -5.88 -7.72
N ILE A 168 -7.30 -5.67 -7.35
CA ILE A 168 -6.64 -4.36 -7.50
C ILE A 168 -6.56 -3.94 -8.97
N VAL A 169 -6.22 -4.84 -9.89
CA VAL A 169 -6.20 -4.54 -11.34
C VAL A 169 -7.59 -4.09 -11.81
N ARG A 170 -8.65 -4.75 -11.35
CA ARG A 170 -10.02 -4.38 -11.71
C ARG A 170 -10.44 -3.05 -11.11
N ILE A 171 -10.02 -2.73 -9.89
CA ILE A 171 -10.23 -1.40 -9.30
C ILE A 171 -9.45 -0.33 -10.09
N ALA A 172 -8.22 -0.63 -10.53
CA ALA A 172 -7.44 0.27 -11.37
C ALA A 172 -8.15 0.58 -12.70
N ALA A 173 -8.81 -0.41 -13.31
CA ALA A 173 -9.63 -0.21 -14.51
C ALA A 173 -10.83 0.71 -14.25
N LEU A 174 -11.47 0.64 -13.08
CA LEU A 174 -12.53 1.60 -12.71
C LEU A 174 -11.97 3.01 -12.52
N LEU A 175 -10.81 3.14 -11.88
CA LEU A 175 -10.12 4.43 -11.71
C LEU A 175 -9.71 5.05 -13.05
N ARG A 176 -9.21 4.24 -13.98
CA ARG A 176 -8.86 4.67 -15.34
C ARG A 176 -10.06 5.33 -16.00
N ASP A 177 -11.22 4.68 -15.88
CA ASP A 177 -12.49 5.10 -16.48
C ASP A 177 -13.28 6.09 -15.62
N ALA A 178 -12.71 6.59 -14.52
CA ALA A 178 -13.39 7.49 -13.60
C ALA A 178 -13.89 8.74 -14.35
N GLY A 179 -15.21 8.91 -14.34
CA GLY A 179 -15.94 9.99 -15.03
C GLY A 179 -16.88 9.47 -16.12
N HIS A 180 -16.77 8.19 -16.50
CA HIS A 180 -17.69 7.55 -17.44
C HIS A 180 -18.95 7.03 -16.74
N ASN A 181 -20.06 6.98 -17.48
CA ASN A 181 -21.39 6.64 -16.95
C ASN A 181 -21.57 5.16 -16.54
N ASP A 182 -20.69 4.26 -16.98
CA ASP A 182 -20.79 2.80 -16.74
C ASP A 182 -20.00 2.33 -15.50
N VAL A 183 -19.25 3.23 -14.84
CA VAL A 183 -18.37 2.91 -13.72
C VAL A 183 -19.16 2.32 -12.53
N ASP A 184 -20.31 2.91 -12.19
CA ASP A 184 -21.13 2.45 -11.06
C ASP A 184 -21.66 1.03 -11.24
N ASP A 185 -22.14 0.70 -12.43
CA ASP A 185 -22.65 -0.62 -12.75
C ASP A 185 -21.55 -1.68 -12.62
N ARG A 186 -20.36 -1.38 -13.15
CA ARG A 186 -19.19 -2.26 -13.05
C ARG A 186 -18.68 -2.37 -11.61
N ALA A 187 -18.75 -1.29 -10.83
CA ALA A 187 -18.35 -1.29 -9.44
C ALA A 187 -19.29 -2.14 -8.56
N ARG A 188 -20.61 -2.13 -8.83
CA ARG A 188 -21.58 -3.01 -8.13
C ARG A 188 -21.29 -4.49 -8.36
N VAL A 189 -20.95 -4.86 -9.59
CA VAL A 189 -20.51 -6.23 -9.91
C VAL A 189 -19.23 -6.57 -9.14
N LEU A 190 -18.23 -5.68 -9.17
CA LEU A 190 -16.96 -5.89 -8.49
C LEU A 190 -17.12 -5.99 -6.96
N ASP A 191 -17.97 -5.19 -6.33
CA ASP A 191 -18.22 -5.29 -4.88
C ASP A 191 -18.79 -6.65 -4.50
N SER A 192 -19.72 -7.19 -5.30
CA SER A 192 -20.31 -8.51 -5.08
C SER A 192 -19.25 -9.62 -5.13
N GLU A 193 -18.30 -9.52 -6.05
CA GLU A 193 -17.20 -10.46 -6.14
C GLU A 193 -16.18 -10.30 -5.00
N ILE A 194 -15.85 -9.07 -4.60
CA ILE A 194 -14.98 -8.82 -3.45
C ILE A 194 -15.61 -9.41 -2.18
N ALA A 195 -16.92 -9.23 -2.01
CA ALA A 195 -17.67 -9.81 -0.90
C ALA A 195 -17.64 -11.35 -0.95
N ALA A 196 -17.86 -11.96 -2.11
CA ALA A 196 -17.77 -13.41 -2.29
C ALA A 196 -16.36 -13.97 -2.02
N ALA A 197 -15.32 -13.20 -2.33
CA ALA A 197 -13.94 -13.56 -2.03
C ALA A 197 -13.56 -13.38 -0.54
N GLY A 198 -14.40 -12.71 0.26
CA GLY A 198 -14.17 -12.48 1.68
C GLY A 198 -13.01 -11.52 1.98
N ILE A 199 -12.61 -10.68 1.03
CA ILE A 199 -11.43 -9.81 1.18
C ILE A 199 -11.85 -8.37 1.51
N THR A 200 -12.20 -8.13 2.77
CA THR A 200 -12.84 -6.89 3.25
C THR A 200 -12.07 -5.63 2.90
N TYR A 201 -10.73 -5.64 3.00
CA TYR A 201 -9.92 -4.46 2.72
C TYR A 201 -10.07 -3.95 1.28
N GLN A 202 -10.26 -4.84 0.30
CA GLN A 202 -10.47 -4.46 -1.09
C GLN A 202 -11.78 -3.69 -1.28
N ARG A 203 -12.76 -3.86 -0.39
CA ARG A 203 -13.99 -3.05 -0.40
C ARG A 203 -13.71 -1.61 -0.01
N ALA A 204 -12.77 -1.37 0.92
CA ALA A 204 -12.34 -0.02 1.27
C ALA A 204 -11.57 0.64 0.12
N THR A 205 -10.70 -0.12 -0.57
CA THR A 205 -10.03 0.36 -1.78
C THR A 205 -11.00 0.66 -2.92
N LEU A 206 -12.04 -0.18 -3.12
CA LEU A 206 -13.08 0.08 -4.11
C LEU A 206 -13.90 1.33 -3.75
N ALA A 207 -14.30 1.49 -2.49
CA ALA A 207 -15.04 2.67 -2.04
C ALA A 207 -14.22 3.97 -2.21
N LEU A 208 -12.89 3.92 -2.01
CA LEU A 208 -12.01 5.05 -2.30
C LEU A 208 -11.96 5.38 -3.80
N ALA A 209 -11.95 4.35 -4.66
CA ALA A 209 -11.99 4.56 -6.11
C ALA A 209 -13.32 5.17 -6.59
N LEU A 210 -14.44 4.75 -5.99
CA LEU A 210 -15.76 5.34 -6.23
C LEU A 210 -15.83 6.77 -5.73
N ALA A 211 -15.27 7.08 -4.55
CA ALA A 211 -15.18 8.46 -4.08
C ALA A 211 -14.43 9.36 -5.07
N PHE A 212 -13.35 8.86 -5.68
CA PHE A 212 -12.67 9.59 -6.76
C PHE A 212 -13.56 9.78 -7.99
N HIS A 213 -14.25 8.71 -8.43
CA HIS A 213 -15.20 8.78 -9.55
C HIS A 213 -16.29 9.84 -9.32
N HIS A 214 -16.97 9.79 -8.17
CA HIS A 214 -18.05 10.72 -7.85
C HIS A 214 -17.55 12.15 -7.61
N ALA A 215 -16.34 12.32 -7.08
CA ALA A 215 -15.72 13.64 -7.01
C ALA A 215 -15.41 14.19 -8.42
N VAL A 216 -15.06 13.34 -9.38
CA VAL A 216 -14.84 13.72 -10.78
C VAL A 216 -16.15 14.07 -11.49
N THR A 217 -17.22 13.29 -11.29
CA THR A 217 -18.54 13.57 -11.90
C THR A 217 -19.32 14.69 -11.19
N ASP A 218 -18.83 15.16 -10.04
CA ASP A 218 -19.51 16.12 -9.14
C ASP A 218 -20.84 15.58 -8.58
N ASP A 219 -20.96 14.26 -8.43
CA ASP A 219 -22.10 13.63 -7.76
C ASP A 219 -21.92 13.66 -6.24
N GLN A 220 -22.41 14.73 -5.63
CA GLN A 220 -22.31 14.95 -4.19
C GLN A 220 -23.07 13.92 -3.35
N ALA A 221 -24.18 13.38 -3.87
CA ALA A 221 -24.99 12.41 -3.13
C ALA A 221 -24.29 11.06 -3.07
N ALA A 222 -23.77 10.59 -4.20
CA ALA A 222 -23.01 9.35 -4.28
C ALA A 222 -21.68 9.45 -3.51
N LEU A 223 -20.98 10.59 -3.60
CA LEU A 223 -19.75 10.84 -2.84
C LEU A 223 -19.98 10.82 -1.32
N THR A 224 -21.10 11.38 -0.85
CA THR A 224 -21.47 11.32 0.57
C THR A 224 -21.70 9.88 1.03
N ALA A 225 -22.34 9.06 0.19
CA ALA A 225 -22.54 7.64 0.47
C ALA A 225 -21.22 6.86 0.53
N ASP A 226 -20.27 7.14 -0.37
CA ASP A 226 -18.94 6.52 -0.34
C ASP A 226 -18.13 6.89 0.89
N ILE A 227 -18.17 8.16 1.31
CA ILE A 227 -17.51 8.61 2.55
C ILE A 227 -18.09 7.89 3.77
N ALA A 228 -19.42 7.75 3.85
CA ALA A 228 -20.07 6.99 4.93
C ALA A 228 -19.63 5.52 4.92
N ARG A 229 -19.62 4.90 3.74
CA ARG A 229 -19.17 3.52 3.55
C ARG A 229 -17.70 3.31 3.92
N LEU A 230 -16.83 4.26 3.57
CA LEU A 230 -15.41 4.23 3.96
C LEU A 230 -15.24 4.25 5.47
N ARG A 231 -16.00 5.08 6.19
CA ARG A 231 -16.00 5.09 7.66
C ARG A 231 -16.38 3.72 8.22
N ASP A 232 -17.48 3.14 7.75
CA ASP A 232 -17.93 1.82 8.21
C ASP A 232 -16.89 0.72 7.95
N LEU A 233 -16.23 0.76 6.79
CA LEU A 233 -15.21 -0.24 6.41
C LEU A 233 -13.88 -0.06 7.14
N THR A 234 -13.65 1.10 7.76
CA THR A 234 -12.38 1.47 8.41
C THR A 234 -12.55 1.79 9.90
N ASP A 235 -13.68 1.43 10.51
CA ASP A 235 -14.03 1.70 11.92
C ASP A 235 -13.03 1.06 12.91
N ASN A 236 -12.36 -0.02 12.49
CA ASN A 236 -11.29 -0.63 13.28
C ASN A 236 -9.98 0.20 13.32
N GLY A 237 -9.93 1.34 12.64
CA GLY A 237 -8.79 2.24 12.53
C GLY A 237 -7.81 1.92 11.41
N ASP A 238 -7.83 0.70 10.86
CA ASP A 238 -7.00 0.36 9.71
C ASP A 238 -7.53 1.11 8.48
N HIS A 239 -6.65 1.85 7.83
CA HIS A 239 -6.99 2.66 6.65
C HIS A 239 -8.01 3.77 6.90
N ALA A 240 -8.21 4.21 8.15
CA ALA A 240 -9.14 5.32 8.46
C ALA A 240 -8.84 6.58 7.62
N TYR A 241 -7.57 6.79 7.27
CA TYR A 241 -7.10 7.86 6.39
C TYR A 241 -7.67 7.83 4.96
N TYR A 242 -8.30 6.73 4.51
CA TYR A 242 -9.05 6.72 3.25
C TYR A 242 -10.26 7.66 3.30
N THR A 243 -10.90 7.77 4.45
CA THR A 243 -11.98 8.74 4.67
C THR A 243 -11.45 10.16 4.51
N ASP A 244 -10.28 10.46 5.08
CA ASP A 244 -9.64 11.77 4.94
C ASP A 244 -9.34 12.09 3.48
N ILE A 245 -8.79 11.13 2.73
CA ILE A 245 -8.52 11.28 1.29
C ILE A 245 -9.80 11.58 0.52
N ALA A 246 -10.90 10.88 0.79
CA ALA A 246 -12.18 11.11 0.12
C ALA A 246 -12.72 12.53 0.39
N HIS A 247 -12.60 13.02 1.63
CA HIS A 247 -12.89 14.43 1.95
C HIS A 247 -12.01 15.40 1.17
N TYR A 248 -10.71 15.09 1.03
CA TYR A 248 -9.78 15.95 0.29
C TYR A 248 -10.10 16.01 -1.21
N MET A 249 -10.43 14.88 -1.83
CA MET A 249 -10.90 14.80 -3.23
C MET A 249 -12.13 15.71 -3.44
N ALA A 250 -13.06 15.65 -2.48
CA ALA A 250 -14.32 16.38 -2.47
C ALA A 250 -14.21 17.87 -2.12
N ALA A 251 -13.02 18.35 -1.71
CA ALA A 251 -12.83 19.65 -1.06
C ALA A 251 -13.75 19.89 0.15
N LEU A 252 -14.09 18.82 0.89
CA LEU A 252 -14.93 18.88 2.08
C LEU A 252 -14.08 19.05 3.35
N PRO A 253 -14.60 19.73 4.38
CA PRO A 253 -13.98 19.77 5.68
C PRO A 253 -14.10 18.41 6.37
N LEU A 254 -13.04 17.99 7.06
CA LEU A 254 -13.09 16.80 7.90
C LEU A 254 -14.06 17.02 9.06
N THR A 255 -14.91 16.03 9.34
CA THR A 255 -15.80 16.03 10.50
C THR A 255 -15.07 15.85 11.82
N THR A 256 -13.90 15.20 11.77
CA THR A 256 -13.00 14.96 12.89
C THR A 256 -11.57 15.23 12.42
N PRO A 257 -10.66 15.70 13.27
CA PRO A 257 -9.26 15.84 12.89
C PRO A 257 -8.70 14.52 12.35
N SER A 258 -7.88 14.60 11.30
CA SER A 258 -7.16 13.46 10.75
C SER A 258 -6.31 12.80 11.84
N THR A 259 -6.44 11.49 12.01
CA THR A 259 -5.55 10.71 12.88
C THR A 259 -4.26 10.31 12.17
N ALA A 260 -4.20 10.47 10.84
CA ALA A 260 -3.00 10.19 10.07
C ALA A 260 -1.93 11.26 10.27
N HIS A 261 -0.68 10.81 10.38
CA HIS A 261 0.51 11.64 10.38
C HIS A 261 1.00 11.78 8.94
N TRP A 262 0.56 12.85 8.25
CA TRP A 262 0.93 13.11 6.86
C TRP A 262 2.37 13.66 6.75
N ILE A 263 3.16 13.12 5.82
CA ILE A 263 4.60 13.48 5.67
C ILE A 263 4.78 14.97 5.34
N ASP A 264 4.01 15.50 4.39
CA ASP A 264 4.12 16.90 3.94
C ASP A 264 3.09 17.82 4.63
N GLY A 265 2.45 17.33 5.69
CA GLY A 265 1.32 17.99 6.35
C GLY A 265 -0.01 17.80 5.62
N GLN A 266 -1.09 17.97 6.38
CA GLN A 266 -2.46 17.72 5.95
C GLN A 266 -2.87 18.57 4.75
N ASP A 267 -2.62 19.89 4.80
CA ASP A 267 -3.11 20.81 3.77
C ASP A 267 -2.43 20.58 2.42
N THR A 268 -1.14 20.23 2.43
CA THR A 268 -0.40 19.87 1.21
C THR A 268 -1.00 18.62 0.57
N VAL A 269 -1.26 17.57 1.35
CA VAL A 269 -1.89 16.34 0.87
C VAL A 269 -3.30 16.60 0.35
N ARG A 270 -4.08 17.42 1.07
CA ARG A 270 -5.42 17.84 0.65
C ARG A 270 -5.38 18.50 -0.72
N ASN A 271 -4.50 19.49 -0.90
CA ASN A 271 -4.39 20.22 -2.16
C ASN A 271 -4.03 19.31 -3.33
N ARG A 272 -3.10 18.36 -3.13
CA ARG A 272 -2.72 17.42 -4.20
C ARG A 272 -3.88 16.52 -4.62
N TRP A 273 -4.60 15.92 -3.66
CA TRP A 273 -5.78 15.13 -3.98
C TRP A 273 -6.83 15.94 -4.72
N ARG A 274 -7.04 17.19 -4.30
CA ARG A 274 -7.97 18.09 -4.99
C ARG A 274 -7.51 18.38 -6.41
N THR A 275 -6.22 18.63 -6.63
CA THR A 275 -5.64 18.85 -7.97
C THR A 275 -5.90 17.65 -8.87
N LEU A 276 -5.71 16.41 -8.40
CA LEU A 276 -5.98 15.22 -9.21
C LEU A 276 -7.42 15.17 -9.72
N VAL A 277 -8.40 15.46 -8.86
CA VAL A 277 -9.82 15.50 -9.23
C VAL A 277 -10.08 16.61 -10.25
N THR A 278 -9.62 17.85 -9.99
CA THR A 278 -9.87 18.98 -10.88
C THR A 278 -9.20 18.79 -12.24
N THR A 279 -7.98 18.25 -12.28
CA THR A 279 -7.30 17.94 -13.54
C THR A 279 -8.08 16.91 -14.36
N ARG A 280 -8.65 15.88 -13.70
CA ARG A 280 -9.50 14.91 -14.39
C ARG A 280 -10.79 15.54 -14.91
N GLN A 281 -11.44 16.38 -14.12
CA GLN A 281 -12.63 17.12 -14.55
C GLN A 281 -12.35 17.96 -15.80
N ASP A 282 -11.24 18.69 -15.82
CA ASP A 282 -10.87 19.55 -16.93
C ASP A 282 -10.55 18.74 -18.20
N HIS A 283 -9.91 17.58 -18.05
CA HIS A 283 -9.67 16.66 -19.17
C HIS A 283 -10.97 16.15 -19.79
N LEU A 284 -11.96 15.77 -18.97
CA LEU A 284 -13.27 15.29 -19.44
C LEU A 284 -14.08 16.42 -20.10
N ARG A 285 -14.02 17.64 -19.57
CA ARG A 285 -14.68 18.81 -20.19
C ARG A 285 -14.04 19.20 -21.52
N GLY A 286 -12.74 18.99 -21.69
CA GLY A 286 -12.02 19.28 -22.93
C GLY A 286 -12.14 18.20 -24.01
N THR A 287 -12.70 17.04 -23.69
CA THR A 287 -12.93 15.91 -24.62
C THR A 287 -14.38 15.79 -25.09
N LEU A 288 -15.30 16.58 -24.52
CA LEU A 288 -16.69 16.79 -24.98
C LEU A 288 -16.76 17.92 -26.02
#